data_AF-U1PUN6-F1
#
_entry.id   AF-U1PUN6-F1
#
_cell.length_a   1.000
_cell.length_b   1.000
_cell.length_c   1.000
_cell.angle_alpha   90.00
_cell.angle_beta   90.00
_cell.angle_gamma   90.00
#
_symmetry.space_group_name_H-M   'P 1'
#
loop_
_entity.id
_entity.type
_entity.pdbx_description
1 polymer ?
#
loop_
_entity_poly.entity_id
_entity_poly.type
_entity_poly.pdbx_seq_one_letter_code
_entity_poly.pdbx_strand_id
1 'polypeptide(L)'
;MAEIAPVRREPEIIPAAEAKTYLASMGIPLEAVYHALKTGEIEASNTSKYAPLTAAGTKRWIAVVEVARRMLDEKENWVRSDAQNRPIAVSSSKEYTLAFVGGNAETGDPRPEANPKAARRKGPATERAHKIEQLSIVLPESITGEIERAENVEHERPRIGNWVLLYYRDKEEIRCEISFPSGVEDGQFTGWFVRVLLESLPYKDASLENTPEDIGGEDIDFYIA
;
A
#
# COMPACT_ATOMS: atom_id res chain seq x y z
N MET A 1 32.57 -11.42 -15.60
CA MET A 1 31.90 -10.11 -15.65
C MET A 1 31.57 -9.73 -14.23
N ALA A 2 31.97 -8.55 -13.77
CA ALA A 2 31.63 -8.09 -12.42
C ALA A 2 30.13 -7.76 -12.40
N GLU A 3 29.37 -8.50 -11.62
CA GLU A 3 27.98 -8.21 -11.29
C GLU A 3 27.99 -6.89 -10.51
N ILE A 4 27.54 -5.81 -11.14
CA ILE A 4 27.40 -4.52 -10.50
C ILE A 4 26.24 -4.69 -9.53
N ALA A 5 26.53 -4.90 -8.25
CA ALA A 5 25.52 -4.89 -7.21
C ALA A 5 24.70 -3.59 -7.34
N PRO A 6 23.36 -3.64 -7.33
CA PRO A 6 22.55 -2.45 -7.44
C PRO A 6 22.95 -1.51 -6.30
N VAL A 7 23.39 -0.30 -6.65
CA VAL A 7 23.69 0.74 -5.68
C VAL A 7 22.37 1.07 -4.99
N ARG A 8 22.18 0.56 -3.77
CA ARG A 8 21.08 0.97 -2.89
C ARG A 8 21.29 2.43 -2.58
N ARG A 9 20.57 3.30 -3.30
CA ARG A 9 20.40 4.69 -2.89
C ARG A 9 19.42 4.70 -1.74
N GLU A 10 19.76 5.45 -0.69
CA GLU A 10 18.81 5.70 0.40
C GLU A 10 17.55 6.35 -0.18
N PRO A 11 16.35 5.95 0.27
CA PRO A 11 15.11 6.55 -0.19
C PRO A 11 15.06 8.03 0.20
N GLU A 12 14.53 8.86 -0.69
CA GLU A 12 14.10 10.21 -0.32
C GLU A 12 12.91 10.10 0.62
N ILE A 13 13.04 10.61 1.85
CA ILE A 13 11.96 10.59 2.84
C ILE A 13 11.29 11.95 2.86
N ILE A 14 10.01 11.99 2.48
CA ILE A 14 9.15 13.16 2.67
C ILE A 14 8.45 13.00 4.03
N PRO A 15 8.71 13.88 5.01
CA PRO A 15 8.14 13.75 6.35
C PRO A 15 6.63 14.05 6.35
N ALA A 16 5.93 13.54 7.36
CA ALA A 16 4.47 13.71 7.49
C ALA A 16 4.00 15.17 7.48
N ALA A 17 4.82 16.10 7.99
CA ALA A 17 4.54 17.54 7.96
C ALA A 17 4.45 18.12 6.54
N GLU A 18 5.13 17.51 5.57
CA GLU A 18 5.20 17.98 4.17
C GLU A 18 4.32 17.15 3.23
N ALA A 19 3.91 15.96 3.67
CA ALA A 19 3.15 15.00 2.87
C ALA A 19 1.89 15.60 2.23
N LYS A 20 1.14 16.43 2.95
CA LYS A 20 -0.08 17.06 2.41
C LYS A 20 0.22 17.88 1.14
N THR A 21 1.25 18.72 1.19
CA THR A 21 1.64 19.58 0.06
C THR A 21 2.21 18.74 -1.07
N TYR A 22 3.07 17.77 -0.74
CA TYR A 22 3.69 16.89 -1.73
C TYR A 22 2.65 16.06 -2.51
N LEU A 23 1.72 15.40 -1.81
CA LEU A 23 0.67 14.59 -2.42
C LEU A 23 -0.35 15.44 -3.20
N ALA A 24 -0.69 16.63 -2.71
CA ALA A 24 -1.58 17.54 -3.43
C ALA A 24 -1.00 17.95 -4.80
N SER A 25 0.32 18.05 -4.94
CA SER A 25 0.95 18.32 -6.24
C SER A 25 0.78 17.20 -7.28
N MET A 26 0.43 15.98 -6.84
CA MET A 26 0.06 14.85 -7.69
C MET A 26 -1.46 14.71 -7.88
N GLY A 27 -2.27 15.56 -7.24
CA GLY A 27 -3.72 15.38 -7.17
C GLY A 27 -4.14 14.23 -6.25
N ILE A 28 -3.38 13.94 -5.20
CA ILE A 28 -3.75 12.96 -4.17
C ILE A 28 -4.10 13.72 -2.89
N PRO A 29 -5.40 13.88 -2.57
CA PRO A 29 -5.82 14.68 -1.44
C PRO A 29 -5.76 13.83 -0.17
N LEU A 30 -5.06 14.33 0.86
CA LEU A 30 -4.76 13.55 2.06
C LEU A 30 -6.01 13.08 2.81
N GLU A 31 -7.11 13.84 2.74
CA GLU A 31 -8.37 13.40 3.35
C GLU A 31 -8.98 12.18 2.65
N ALA A 32 -8.76 11.99 1.33
CA ALA A 32 -9.21 10.79 0.64
C ALA A 32 -8.50 9.55 1.16
N VAL A 33 -7.18 9.66 1.38
CA VAL A 33 -6.36 8.58 1.94
C VAL A 33 -6.85 8.22 3.35
N TYR A 34 -6.93 9.20 4.24
CA TYR A 34 -7.35 8.93 5.62
C TYR A 34 -8.79 8.48 5.75
N HIS A 35 -9.70 9.00 4.92
CA HIS A 35 -11.09 8.54 4.90
C HIS A 35 -11.18 7.09 4.43
N ALA A 36 -10.46 6.73 3.37
CA ALA A 36 -10.42 5.34 2.88
C ALA A 36 -9.88 4.36 3.93
N LEU A 37 -8.79 4.71 4.62
CA LEU A 37 -8.21 3.87 5.67
C LEU A 37 -9.16 3.69 6.87
N LYS A 38 -9.83 4.78 7.30
CA LYS A 38 -10.84 4.71 8.37
C LYS A 38 -12.02 3.83 7.99
N THR A 39 -12.56 3.99 6.78
CA THR A 39 -13.65 3.13 6.29
C THR A 39 -13.20 1.68 6.20
N GLY A 40 -11.98 1.43 5.73
CA GLY A 40 -11.39 0.09 5.72
C GLY A 40 -11.40 -0.57 7.10
N GLU A 41 -11.00 0.16 8.14
CA GLU A 41 -10.99 -0.39 9.49
C GLU A 41 -12.38 -0.64 10.06
N ILE A 42 -13.34 0.24 9.76
CA ILE A 42 -14.75 0.04 10.13
C ILE A 42 -15.27 -1.27 9.51
N GLU A 43 -15.02 -1.49 8.22
CA GLU A 43 -15.45 -2.71 7.53
C GLU A 43 -14.77 -3.97 8.03
N ALA A 44 -13.49 -3.89 8.40
CA ALA A 44 -12.78 -4.98 9.04
C ALA A 44 -13.38 -5.32 10.42
N SER A 45 -13.68 -4.29 11.23
CA SER A 45 -14.23 -4.44 12.58
C SER A 45 -15.65 -4.99 12.60
N ASN A 46 -16.40 -4.77 11.53
CA ASN A 46 -17.71 -5.39 11.31
C ASN A 46 -17.65 -6.86 10.85
N THR A 47 -16.47 -7.49 10.92
CA THR A 47 -16.31 -8.91 10.58
C THR A 47 -16.76 -9.79 11.74
N SER A 48 -17.66 -10.74 11.43
CA SER A 48 -18.07 -11.76 12.38
C SER A 48 -16.89 -12.60 12.84
N LYS A 49 -16.80 -12.89 14.15
CA LYS A 49 -15.84 -13.85 14.73
C LYS A 49 -15.95 -15.28 14.17
N TYR A 50 -17.05 -15.59 13.47
CA TYR A 50 -17.25 -16.89 12.81
C TYR A 50 -16.81 -16.87 11.33
N ALA A 51 -16.43 -15.71 10.80
CA ALA A 51 -15.90 -15.61 9.44
C ALA A 51 -14.49 -16.19 9.36
N PRO A 52 -14.01 -16.55 8.15
CA PRO A 52 -12.61 -16.89 7.96
C PRO A 52 -11.69 -15.76 8.43
N LEU A 53 -10.53 -16.09 9.00
CA LEU A 53 -9.57 -15.12 9.51
C LEU A 53 -9.09 -14.11 8.44
N THR A 54 -9.10 -14.52 7.16
CA THR A 54 -8.79 -13.63 6.03
C THR A 54 -9.87 -12.60 5.73
N ALA A 55 -11.07 -12.73 6.28
CA ALA A 55 -12.23 -11.90 5.92
C ALA A 55 -12.04 -10.44 6.32
N ALA A 56 -11.56 -10.17 7.53
CA ALA A 56 -11.35 -8.80 8.01
C ALA A 56 -10.38 -8.02 7.11
N GLY A 57 -9.21 -8.60 6.84
CA GLY A 57 -8.20 -7.97 5.98
C GLY A 57 -8.65 -7.85 4.52
N THR A 58 -9.52 -8.74 4.05
CA THR A 58 -10.08 -8.66 2.70
C THR A 58 -11.12 -7.54 2.59
N LYS A 59 -12.04 -7.45 3.57
CA LYS A 59 -13.01 -6.35 3.65
C LYS A 59 -12.33 -4.99 3.79
N ARG A 60 -11.29 -4.89 4.63
CA ARG A 60 -10.46 -3.69 4.76
C ARG A 60 -9.96 -3.22 3.40
N TRP A 61 -9.31 -4.12 2.67
CA TRP A 61 -8.73 -3.80 1.37
C TRP A 61 -9.78 -3.39 0.35
N ILE A 62 -10.90 -4.12 0.25
CA ILE A 62 -12.01 -3.76 -0.66
C ILE A 62 -12.49 -2.34 -0.38
N ALA A 63 -12.75 -2.00 0.88
CA ALA A 63 -13.25 -0.70 1.28
C ALA A 63 -12.22 0.43 1.05
N VAL A 64 -10.93 0.19 1.34
CA VAL A 64 -9.86 1.16 1.02
C VAL A 64 -9.83 1.46 -0.47
N VAL A 65 -9.81 0.42 -1.32
CA VAL A 65 -9.77 0.55 -2.78
C VAL A 65 -11.01 1.27 -3.32
N GLU A 66 -12.20 0.93 -2.82
CA GLU A 66 -13.45 1.55 -3.25
C GLU A 66 -13.49 3.04 -2.90
N VAL A 67 -13.27 3.36 -1.62
CA VAL A 67 -13.40 4.73 -1.11
C VAL A 67 -12.31 5.63 -1.66
N ALA A 68 -11.07 5.17 -1.73
CA ALA A 68 -9.97 5.98 -2.27
C ALA A 68 -10.20 6.32 -3.74
N ARG A 69 -10.55 5.32 -4.58
CA ARG A 69 -10.82 5.55 -6.01
C ARG A 69 -11.99 6.51 -6.22
N ARG A 70 -13.08 6.33 -5.48
CA ARG A 70 -14.25 7.21 -5.56
C ARG A 70 -13.88 8.66 -5.21
N MET A 71 -13.14 8.88 -4.12
CA MET A 71 -12.78 10.24 -3.71
C MET A 71 -11.74 10.89 -4.63
N LEU A 72 -10.82 10.11 -5.21
CA LEU A 72 -9.87 10.61 -6.21
C LEU A 72 -10.57 11.01 -7.52
N ASP A 73 -11.56 10.22 -7.95
CA ASP A 73 -12.42 10.54 -9.11
C ASP A 73 -13.25 11.80 -8.88
N GLU A 74 -13.96 11.88 -7.75
CA GLU A 74 -14.83 13.01 -7.41
C GLU A 74 -14.08 14.33 -7.19
N LYS A 75 -12.81 14.30 -6.76
CA LYS A 75 -12.07 15.51 -6.31
C LYS A 75 -10.95 15.95 -7.24
N GLU A 76 -10.24 15.02 -7.87
CA GLU A 76 -8.96 15.30 -8.54
C GLU A 76 -8.89 14.72 -9.97
N ASN A 77 -10.05 14.35 -10.55
CA ASN A 77 -10.17 13.81 -11.91
C ASN A 77 -9.29 12.56 -12.15
N TRP A 78 -9.22 11.65 -11.18
CA TRP A 78 -8.60 10.34 -11.39
C TRP A 78 -9.64 9.36 -11.93
N VAL A 79 -9.21 8.37 -12.70
CA VAL A 79 -10.09 7.31 -13.20
C VAL A 79 -9.71 5.98 -12.60
N ARG A 80 -10.72 5.16 -12.28
CA ARG A 80 -10.47 3.76 -11.92
C ARG A 80 -9.96 2.99 -13.14
N SER A 81 -9.01 2.10 -12.92
CA SER A 81 -8.58 1.09 -13.88
C SER A 81 -8.56 -0.26 -13.17
N ASP A 82 -9.09 -1.29 -13.84
CA ASP A 82 -9.10 -2.67 -13.36
C ASP A 82 -8.35 -3.60 -14.34
N ALA A 83 -7.46 -3.03 -15.15
CA ALA A 83 -6.71 -3.77 -16.17
C ALA A 83 -5.99 -4.97 -15.53
N GLN A 84 -6.16 -6.16 -16.12
CA GLN A 84 -5.59 -7.42 -15.59
C GLN A 84 -6.04 -7.75 -14.15
N ASN A 85 -7.27 -7.35 -13.76
CA ASN A 85 -7.81 -7.48 -12.41
C ASN A 85 -7.02 -6.72 -11.34
N ARG A 86 -6.42 -5.58 -11.72
CA ARG A 86 -5.64 -4.73 -10.83
C ARG A 86 -6.41 -3.45 -10.53
N PRO A 87 -7.10 -3.35 -9.38
CA PRO A 87 -7.91 -2.18 -9.07
C PRO A 87 -7.02 -1.02 -8.62
N ILE A 88 -6.54 -0.22 -9.58
CA ILE A 88 -5.72 0.97 -9.38
C ILE A 88 -6.50 2.25 -9.70
N ALA A 89 -5.97 3.39 -9.27
CA ALA A 89 -6.38 4.71 -9.75
C ALA A 89 -5.33 5.26 -10.72
N VAL A 90 -5.76 5.97 -11.76
CA VAL A 90 -4.87 6.63 -12.74
C VAL A 90 -5.23 8.11 -12.83
N SER A 91 -4.26 9.00 -12.70
CA SER A 91 -4.51 10.44 -12.85
C SER A 91 -4.99 10.76 -14.26
N SER A 92 -5.80 11.82 -14.43
CA SER A 92 -6.23 12.26 -15.77
C SER A 92 -5.06 12.63 -16.69
N SER A 93 -3.96 13.14 -16.13
CA SER A 93 -2.71 13.40 -16.87
C SER A 93 -2.00 12.12 -17.33
N LYS A 94 -2.36 10.97 -16.75
CA LYS A 94 -1.69 9.66 -16.90
C LYS A 94 -0.25 9.64 -16.43
N GLU A 95 0.17 10.66 -15.68
CA GLU A 95 1.51 10.75 -15.11
C GLU A 95 1.64 9.91 -13.83
N TYR A 96 0.53 9.67 -13.13
CA TYR A 96 0.55 8.96 -11.85
C TYR A 96 -0.46 7.82 -11.85
N THR A 97 -0.06 6.70 -11.26
CA THR A 97 -1.00 5.65 -10.84
C THR A 97 -0.86 5.43 -9.34
N LEU A 98 -1.94 4.95 -8.71
CA LEU A 98 -1.97 4.62 -7.29
C LEU A 98 -2.51 3.21 -7.09
N ALA A 99 -1.66 2.33 -6.59
CA ALA A 99 -2.02 0.99 -6.12
C ALA A 99 -2.28 1.00 -4.60
N PHE A 100 -3.01 0.01 -4.10
CA PHE A 100 -3.43 -0.08 -2.70
C PHE A 100 -2.96 -1.41 -2.09
N VAL A 101 -2.02 -1.34 -1.15
CA VAL A 101 -1.29 -2.51 -0.65
C VAL A 101 -1.31 -2.53 0.88
N GLY A 102 -1.73 -3.67 1.45
CA GLY A 102 -1.46 -3.95 2.86
C GLY A 102 0.03 -4.17 3.06
N GLY A 103 0.64 -3.42 3.97
CA GLY A 103 2.07 -3.43 4.26
C GLY A 103 2.46 -4.33 5.42
N ASN A 104 3.77 -4.41 5.70
CA ASN A 104 4.34 -5.06 6.88
C ASN A 104 4.61 -4.05 8.01
N ALA A 105 5.18 -4.52 9.12
CA ALA A 105 5.49 -3.73 10.31
C ALA A 105 6.50 -2.58 10.08
N GLU A 106 7.17 -2.51 8.94
CA GLU A 106 8.08 -1.40 8.57
C GLU A 106 7.35 -0.25 7.87
N THR A 107 6.09 -0.43 7.49
CA THR A 107 5.25 0.59 6.85
C THR A 107 5.02 1.78 7.78
N GLY A 108 5.25 2.99 7.27
CA GLY A 108 5.14 4.24 8.04
C GLY A 108 6.26 4.45 9.07
N ASP A 109 7.26 3.56 9.14
CA ASP A 109 8.41 3.73 10.03
C ASP A 109 9.36 4.79 9.46
N PRO A 110 9.66 5.88 10.20
CA PRO A 110 10.47 6.98 9.69
C PRO A 110 11.96 6.67 9.57
N ARG A 111 12.41 5.52 10.08
CA ARG A 111 13.82 5.14 10.03
C ARG A 111 14.28 4.92 8.57
N PRO A 112 15.44 5.47 8.16
CA PRO A 112 15.94 5.34 6.78
C PRO A 112 16.15 3.88 6.35
N GLU A 113 16.50 3.00 7.28
CA GLU A 113 16.73 1.57 7.02
C GLU A 113 15.43 0.76 6.89
N ALA A 114 14.28 1.32 7.28
CA ALA A 114 13.01 0.62 7.20
C ALA A 114 12.66 0.34 5.73
N ASN A 115 12.30 -0.91 5.45
CA ASN A 115 11.95 -1.36 4.11
C ASN A 115 10.52 -1.93 4.08
N PRO A 116 9.50 -1.06 4.00
CA PRO A 116 8.12 -1.46 3.82
C PRO A 116 7.95 -2.47 2.70
N LYS A 117 7.22 -3.54 2.99
CA LYS A 117 6.94 -4.63 2.05
C LYS A 117 5.45 -4.86 1.97
N ALA A 118 4.99 -5.43 0.87
CA ALA A 118 3.66 -5.99 0.81
C ALA A 118 3.55 -7.12 1.82
N ALA A 119 2.49 -7.10 2.63
CA ALA A 119 2.14 -8.15 3.56
C ALA A 119 2.07 -9.50 2.82
N ARG A 120 2.84 -10.47 3.30
CA ARG A 120 2.70 -11.85 2.83
C ARG A 120 1.53 -12.47 3.59
N ARG A 121 0.55 -13.01 2.86
CA ARG A 121 -0.49 -13.88 3.42
C ARG A 121 -0.09 -15.32 3.13
N LYS A 122 1.02 -15.80 3.69
CA LYS A 122 1.49 -17.17 3.48
C LYS A 122 1.04 -18.03 4.65
N GLY A 123 0.01 -18.84 4.43
CA GLY A 123 -0.26 -19.98 5.30
C GLY A 123 0.59 -21.19 4.90
N PRO A 124 1.19 -21.97 5.83
CA PRO A 124 1.93 -23.19 5.51
C PRO A 124 1.10 -24.23 4.73
N ALA A 125 -0.23 -24.22 4.93
CA ALA A 125 -1.18 -25.06 4.20
C ALA A 125 -1.31 -24.70 2.70
N THR A 126 -0.97 -23.48 2.32
CA THR A 126 -1.15 -22.96 0.96
C THR A 126 0.08 -23.18 0.07
N GLU A 127 1.27 -23.41 0.65
CA GLU A 127 2.50 -23.68 -0.11
C GLU A 127 2.42 -24.96 -0.95
N ARG A 128 1.65 -25.97 -0.50
CA ARG A 128 1.50 -27.24 -1.21
C ARG A 128 0.36 -27.24 -2.22
N ALA A 129 -0.62 -26.35 -2.06
CA ALA A 129 -1.85 -26.44 -2.84
C ALA A 129 -1.72 -25.74 -4.19
N HIS A 130 -1.25 -24.50 -4.27
CA HIS A 130 -1.13 -23.85 -5.58
C HIS A 130 -0.15 -22.67 -5.56
N LYS A 131 0.60 -22.51 -6.65
CA LYS A 131 1.10 -21.23 -7.17
C LYS A 131 -0.06 -20.27 -7.49
N ILE A 132 -0.99 -20.03 -6.55
CA ILE A 132 -2.02 -19.02 -6.72
C ILE A 132 -1.39 -17.69 -6.34
N GLU A 133 -1.03 -16.98 -7.40
CA GLU A 133 -0.83 -15.56 -7.69
C GLU A 133 -1.54 -14.50 -6.80
N GLN A 134 -1.85 -14.75 -5.52
CA GLN A 134 -2.48 -13.73 -4.67
C GLN A 134 -1.59 -12.50 -4.45
N LEU A 135 -0.26 -12.68 -4.46
CA LEU A 135 0.70 -11.57 -4.44
C LEU A 135 0.83 -10.87 -5.80
N SER A 136 0.61 -11.60 -6.91
CA SER A 136 0.63 -11.06 -8.28
C SER A 136 -0.63 -10.25 -8.63
N ILE A 137 -1.73 -10.43 -7.88
CA ILE A 137 -2.96 -9.65 -8.06
C ILE A 137 -2.77 -8.19 -7.63
N VAL A 138 -1.85 -7.89 -6.70
CA VAL A 138 -1.69 -6.54 -6.13
C VAL A 138 -0.37 -5.86 -6.51
N LEU A 139 0.69 -6.63 -6.77
CA LEU A 139 2.00 -6.07 -7.15
C LEU A 139 2.18 -6.10 -8.66
N PRO A 140 2.34 -4.94 -9.33
CA PRO A 140 2.51 -4.91 -10.77
C PRO A 140 3.85 -5.54 -11.18
N GLU A 141 3.82 -6.63 -11.94
CA GLU A 141 4.98 -7.06 -12.74
C GLU A 141 5.43 -5.93 -13.69
N SER A 142 4.50 -5.08 -14.12
CA SER A 142 4.76 -3.92 -14.97
C SER A 142 5.41 -2.73 -14.24
N ILE A 143 5.74 -2.82 -12.94
CA ILE A 143 6.73 -1.89 -12.35
C ILE A 143 8.04 -2.02 -13.12
N THR A 144 8.39 -3.18 -13.67
CA THR A 144 9.63 -3.35 -14.45
C THR A 144 9.58 -2.75 -15.86
N GLY A 145 8.39 -2.49 -16.42
CA GLY A 145 8.22 -2.10 -17.82
C GLY A 145 8.19 -0.60 -18.11
N GLU A 146 7.90 0.23 -17.10
CA GLU A 146 7.79 1.70 -17.22
C GLU A 146 8.67 2.46 -16.22
N ILE A 147 9.67 1.82 -15.60
CA ILE A 147 10.75 2.53 -14.89
C ILE A 147 11.60 3.39 -15.87
N GLU A 148 11.47 3.17 -17.18
CA GLU A 148 12.13 3.97 -18.22
C GLU A 148 11.48 5.34 -18.42
N ARG A 149 11.83 6.29 -17.54
CA ARG A 149 12.14 7.72 -17.79
C ARG A 149 12.08 8.52 -16.48
N ALA A 150 12.90 8.16 -15.51
CA ALA A 150 13.12 8.98 -14.32
C ALA A 150 14.47 9.72 -14.39
N GLU A 151 14.69 10.48 -15.46
CA GLU A 151 15.86 11.37 -15.61
C GLU A 151 15.54 12.83 -15.26
N ASN A 152 14.56 13.10 -14.39
CA ASN A 152 14.37 14.44 -13.85
C ASN A 152 14.98 14.52 -12.45
N VAL A 153 16.13 15.18 -12.37
CA VAL A 153 16.86 15.57 -11.15
C VAL A 153 16.38 16.97 -10.66
N GLU A 154 15.25 17.45 -11.17
CA GLU A 154 14.64 18.69 -10.69
C GLU A 154 13.77 18.38 -9.46
N HIS A 155 14.21 18.87 -8.31
CA HIS A 155 13.59 18.69 -6.99
C HIS A 155 12.23 19.41 -6.84
N GLU A 156 11.63 19.90 -7.94
CA GLU A 156 10.41 20.70 -7.92
C GLU A 156 9.13 19.87 -8.16
N ARG A 157 9.23 18.63 -8.67
CA ARG A 157 8.07 17.77 -8.93
C ARG A 157 8.24 16.31 -8.51
N PRO A 158 7.18 15.67 -7.99
CA PRO A 158 7.17 14.24 -7.73
C PRO A 158 7.47 13.39 -8.97
N ARG A 159 8.05 12.22 -8.74
CA ARG A 159 8.36 11.25 -9.82
C ARG A 159 7.08 10.77 -10.51
N ILE A 160 7.07 10.84 -11.83
CA ILE A 160 6.03 10.27 -12.70
C ILE A 160 6.12 8.74 -12.62
N GLY A 161 4.96 8.08 -12.50
CA GLY A 161 4.85 6.62 -12.58
C GLY A 161 3.94 6.01 -11.51
N ASN A 162 4.28 4.79 -11.11
CA ASN A 162 3.43 3.94 -10.30
C ASN A 162 3.70 4.11 -8.80
N TRP A 163 2.82 4.82 -8.10
CA TRP A 163 2.87 5.01 -6.66
C TRP A 163 2.01 3.97 -5.93
N VAL A 164 2.33 3.73 -4.65
CA VAL A 164 1.66 2.73 -3.83
C VAL A 164 1.24 3.35 -2.51
N LEU A 165 -0.05 3.30 -2.19
CA LEU A 165 -0.54 3.47 -0.82
C LEU A 165 -0.29 2.18 -0.05
N LEU A 166 0.66 2.23 0.88
CA LEU A 166 0.92 1.20 1.86
C LEU A 166 0.22 1.53 3.17
N TYR A 167 -0.44 0.55 3.77
CA TYR A 167 -1.00 0.69 5.10
C TYR A 167 -0.78 -0.57 5.93
N TYR A 168 -0.42 -0.37 7.19
CA TYR A 168 -0.20 -1.40 8.17
C TYR A 168 -1.12 -1.17 9.35
N ARG A 169 -1.88 -2.21 9.67
CA ARG A 169 -2.75 -2.21 10.84
C ARG A 169 -1.95 -2.73 12.04
N ASP A 170 -1.54 -1.81 12.91
CA ASP A 170 -0.93 -2.15 14.18
C ASP A 170 -2.02 -2.46 15.24
N LYS A 171 -1.61 -2.66 16.48
CA LYS A 171 -2.50 -2.84 17.62
C LYS A 171 -3.24 -1.55 18.00
N GLU A 172 -2.57 -0.41 17.93
CA GLU A 172 -3.07 0.87 18.49
C GLU A 172 -3.37 1.92 17.42
N GLU A 173 -2.91 1.69 16.19
CA GLU A 173 -2.98 2.64 15.10
C GLU A 173 -2.93 1.97 13.73
N ILE A 174 -3.31 2.72 12.70
CA ILE A 174 -2.99 2.42 11.30
C ILE A 174 -1.79 3.28 10.91
N ARG A 175 -0.67 2.65 10.59
CA ARG A 175 0.50 3.30 9.98
C ARG A 175 0.33 3.27 8.46
N CYS A 176 0.73 4.33 7.77
CA CYS A 176 0.59 4.38 6.32
C CYS A 176 1.62 5.30 5.66
N GLU A 177 1.86 5.06 4.39
CA GLU A 177 2.72 5.88 3.54
C GLU A 177 2.30 5.76 2.07
N ILE A 178 2.65 6.76 1.27
CA ILE A 178 2.55 6.67 -0.19
C ILE A 178 3.96 6.72 -0.77
N SER A 179 4.36 5.62 -1.42
CA SER A 179 5.75 5.40 -1.75
C SER A 179 5.94 4.99 -3.20
N PHE A 180 7.07 5.42 -3.78
CA PHE A 180 7.46 5.13 -5.16
C PHE A 180 8.54 4.03 -5.15
N PRO A 181 8.24 2.82 -5.64
CA PRO A 181 9.12 1.67 -5.51
C PRO A 181 10.37 1.81 -6.39
N SER A 182 11.51 1.28 -5.94
CA SER A 182 12.72 1.19 -6.76
C SER A 182 12.75 -0.05 -7.67
N GLY A 183 11.91 -1.04 -7.36
CA GLY A 183 11.79 -2.26 -8.14
C GLY A 183 10.95 -3.31 -7.42
N VAL A 184 10.51 -4.31 -8.18
CA VAL A 184 9.77 -5.47 -7.67
C VAL A 184 10.42 -6.73 -8.22
N GLU A 185 10.72 -7.67 -7.33
CA GLU A 185 11.27 -8.99 -7.66
C GLU A 185 10.45 -10.06 -6.92
N ASP A 186 10.11 -11.15 -7.60
CA ASP A 186 9.32 -12.27 -7.06
C ASP A 186 8.03 -11.83 -6.33
N GLY A 187 7.35 -10.82 -6.88
CA GLY A 187 6.14 -10.26 -6.27
C GLY A 187 6.41 -9.65 -4.90
N GLN A 188 7.53 -8.94 -4.74
CA GLN A 188 7.83 -8.16 -3.54
C GLN A 188 8.65 -6.91 -3.87
N PHE A 189 8.45 -5.83 -3.12
CA PHE A 189 9.26 -4.62 -3.23
C PHE A 189 10.72 -4.88 -2.83
N THR A 190 11.64 -4.39 -3.67
CA THR A 190 13.09 -4.49 -3.43
C THR A 190 13.64 -3.27 -2.69
N GLY A 191 12.91 -2.15 -2.73
CA GLY A 191 13.25 -0.87 -2.11
C GLY A 191 12.37 0.27 -2.64
N TRP A 192 12.75 1.49 -2.31
CA TRP A 192 11.97 2.71 -2.57
C TRP A 192 12.88 3.83 -3.07
N PHE A 193 12.45 4.58 -4.09
CA PHE A 193 13.13 5.83 -4.45
C PHE A 193 12.61 6.99 -3.58
N VAL A 194 11.32 7.00 -3.27
CA VAL A 194 10.67 8.03 -2.45
C VAL A 194 9.69 7.36 -1.49
N ARG A 195 9.68 7.80 -0.23
CA ARG A 195 8.67 7.42 0.78
C ARG A 195 8.02 8.68 1.33
N VAL A 196 6.73 8.85 1.09
CA VAL A 196 5.94 9.93 1.68
C VAL A 196 5.24 9.41 2.93
N LEU A 197 5.83 9.70 4.08
CA LEU A 197 5.33 9.24 5.37
C LEU A 197 4.07 10.01 5.73
N LEU A 198 3.06 9.32 6.27
CA LEU A 198 1.83 9.94 6.74
C LEU A 198 1.72 9.84 8.26
N GLU A 199 0.97 10.75 8.88
CA GLU A 199 0.63 10.61 10.29
C GLU A 199 -0.19 9.33 10.49
N SER A 200 0.15 8.57 11.53
CA SER A 200 -0.62 7.39 11.87
C SER A 200 -2.02 7.77 12.33
N LEU A 201 -2.98 6.89 12.04
CA LEU A 201 -4.36 7.03 12.47
C LEU A 201 -4.56 6.23 13.76
N PRO A 202 -4.60 6.86 14.94
CA PRO A 202 -4.85 6.14 16.18
C PRO A 202 -6.25 5.56 16.17
N TYR A 203 -6.44 4.40 16.82
CA TYR A 203 -7.76 3.88 17.13
C TYR A 203 -8.38 4.70 18.27
N LYS A 204 -8.86 5.90 17.94
CA LYS A 204 -9.70 6.70 18.83
C LYS A 204 -11.12 6.12 18.83
N ASP A 205 -11.33 5.00 19.51
CA ASP A 205 -12.53 4.76 20.35
C ASP A 205 -12.77 3.26 20.62
N ALA A 206 -13.19 3.02 21.86
CA ALA A 206 -13.77 1.77 22.37
C ALA A 206 -15.15 1.43 21.77
N SER A 207 -15.48 1.96 20.59
CA SER A 207 -16.76 1.78 19.89
C SER A 207 -16.71 0.75 18.76
N LEU A 208 -15.52 0.26 18.41
CA LEU A 208 -15.39 -0.97 17.62
C LEU A 208 -15.72 -2.14 18.54
N GLU A 209 -16.96 -2.63 18.48
CA GLU A 209 -17.44 -3.75 19.30
C GLU A 209 -16.54 -5.00 19.17
N ASN A 210 -15.82 -5.13 18.05
CA ASN A 210 -14.86 -6.20 17.82
C ASN A 210 -13.51 -5.64 17.34
N THR A 211 -12.45 -6.06 18.02
CA THR A 211 -11.09 -5.91 17.50
C THR A 211 -10.87 -6.98 16.43
N PRO A 212 -10.54 -6.64 15.16
CA PRO A 212 -10.28 -7.65 14.14
C PRO A 212 -9.12 -8.56 14.55
N GLU A 213 -9.20 -9.85 14.21
CA GLU A 213 -8.18 -10.84 14.56
C GLU A 213 -6.90 -10.75 13.70
N ASP A 214 -6.91 -9.94 12.64
CA ASP A 214 -5.80 -9.75 11.71
C ASP A 214 -4.80 -8.67 12.14
N ILE A 215 -4.56 -8.53 13.46
CA ILE A 215 -3.63 -7.51 13.98
C ILE A 215 -2.24 -7.79 13.44
N GLY A 216 -1.55 -6.75 12.97
CA GLY A 216 -0.18 -6.84 12.54
C GLY A 216 -0.01 -7.33 11.11
N GLY A 217 -1.11 -7.52 10.35
CA GLY A 217 -1.10 -7.65 8.89
C GLY A 217 -0.33 -8.85 8.30
N GLU A 218 0.31 -9.66 9.14
CA GLU A 218 1.18 -10.77 8.76
C GLU A 218 0.56 -12.13 9.10
N ASP A 219 1.22 -13.17 8.57
CA ASP A 219 0.81 -14.56 8.35
C ASP A 219 -0.30 -15.14 9.25
N ILE A 220 -1.21 -15.86 8.58
CA ILE A 220 -2.18 -16.74 9.22
C ILE A 220 -1.59 -18.15 9.23
N ASP A 221 -1.15 -18.61 10.40
CA ASP A 221 -0.72 -19.99 10.60
C ASP A 221 -1.92 -20.94 10.60
N PHE A 222 -1.97 -21.83 9.61
CA PHE A 222 -2.84 -23.01 9.63
C PHE A 222 -2.00 -24.24 9.93
N TYR A 223 -2.24 -24.87 11.08
CA TYR A 223 -1.70 -26.19 11.40
C TYR A 223 -2.62 -27.27 10.82
N ILE A 224 -2.12 -28.04 9.86
CA ILE A 224 -2.77 -29.28 9.43
C ILE A 224 -2.31 -30.37 10.41
N ALA A 225 -3.24 -30.91 11.20
CA ALA A 225 -3.02 -32.08 12.04
C ALA A 225 -2.89 -33.35 11.19
#